data_AF-A0A537XKU0-F1
#
_entry.id   AF-A0A537XKU0-F1
#
_cell.length_a   1.000
_cell.length_b   1.000
_cell.length_c   1.000
_cell.angle_alpha   90.00
_cell.angle_beta   90.00
_cell.angle_gamma   90.00
#
_symmetry.space_group_name_H-M   'P 1'
#
loop_
_entity.id
_entity.type
_entity.pdbx_description
1 polymer ?
#
loop_
_entity_poly.entity_id
_entity_poly.type
_entity_poly.pdbx_seq_one_letter_code
_entity_poly.pdbx_strand_id
1 'polypeptide(L)'
;MKIAGRYRPLLATIGPTETLAQAAKRMTSWEIGVLAVWDGELEGIISERDVTRAVAEGADTTRAMVVDFMTARPYVVRPQDDSSEAAALMLEVGVRHLPVVENNEVVGMLSIRDPWQSRPEGRASPGLYVVGVRVPVLCAPRSGLRNATRKDDM
;
A
#
# COMPACT_ATOMS: atom_id res chain seq x y z
N MET A 1 -18.48 -5.38 -2.67
CA MET A 1 -17.99 -6.61 -2.00
C MET A 1 -16.87 -6.23 -1.04
N LYS A 2 -16.70 -6.90 0.11
CA LYS A 2 -15.71 -6.47 1.13
C LYS A 2 -14.26 -6.82 0.78
N ILE A 3 -13.30 -6.02 1.26
CA ILE A 3 -11.85 -6.20 1.05
C ILE A 3 -11.28 -7.36 1.88
N ALA A 4 -11.93 -7.74 2.99
CA ALA A 4 -11.51 -8.85 3.83
C ALA A 4 -11.18 -10.12 3.01
N GLY A 5 -9.97 -10.66 3.21
CA GLY A 5 -9.47 -11.83 2.47
C GLY A 5 -9.02 -11.58 1.02
N ARG A 6 -8.87 -10.31 0.59
CA ARG A 6 -8.43 -9.91 -0.77
C ARG A 6 -7.17 -9.05 -0.81
N TYR A 7 -6.44 -8.98 0.29
CA TYR A 7 -5.20 -8.25 0.39
C TYR A 7 -4.09 -9.20 0.81
N ARG A 8 -2.84 -8.84 0.48
CA ARG A 8 -1.67 -9.59 0.93
C ARG A 8 -1.29 -9.11 2.33
N PRO A 9 -1.04 -10.01 3.30
CA PRO A 9 -0.48 -9.61 4.59
C PRO A 9 0.80 -8.80 4.41
N LEU A 10 1.04 -7.79 5.27
CA LEU A 10 2.18 -6.90 5.12
C LEU A 10 3.45 -7.66 5.53
N LEU A 11 4.12 -8.22 4.53
CA LEU A 11 5.35 -8.97 4.73
C LEU A 11 6.61 -8.13 4.48
N ALA A 12 6.46 -6.86 4.07
CA ALA A 12 7.58 -6.13 3.51
C ALA A 12 7.61 -4.64 3.83
N THR A 13 8.67 -4.25 4.55
CA THR A 13 8.93 -2.86 4.96
C THR A 13 10.32 -2.38 4.54
N ILE A 14 10.51 -1.07 4.58
CA ILE A 14 11.79 -0.40 4.36
C ILE A 14 11.90 0.87 5.19
N GLY A 15 13.10 1.17 5.69
CA GLY A 15 13.35 2.42 6.41
C GLY A 15 13.44 3.62 5.46
N PRO A 16 13.10 4.84 5.92
CA PRO A 16 13.13 6.05 5.09
C PRO A 16 14.52 6.43 4.60
N THR A 17 15.56 6.13 5.39
CA THR A 17 16.97 6.42 5.05
C THR A 17 17.66 5.31 4.29
N GLU A 18 16.97 4.20 4.02
CA GLU A 18 17.50 3.16 3.13
C GLU A 18 17.47 3.64 1.68
N THR A 19 18.34 3.07 0.85
CA THR A 19 18.52 3.49 -0.54
C THR A 19 17.47 2.90 -1.47
N LEU A 20 17.23 3.54 -2.61
CA LEU A 20 16.39 2.98 -3.68
C LEU A 20 16.92 1.63 -4.19
N ALA A 21 18.24 1.42 -4.19
CA ALA A 21 18.83 0.13 -4.54
C ALA A 21 18.46 -0.97 -3.53
N GLN A 22 18.43 -0.67 -2.22
CA GLN A 22 17.94 -1.61 -1.20
C GLN A 22 16.45 -1.89 -1.38
N ALA A 23 15.65 -0.88 -1.71
CA ALA A 23 14.23 -1.03 -2.03
C ALA A 23 14.01 -1.99 -3.21
N ALA A 24 14.67 -1.73 -4.34
CA ALA A 24 14.60 -2.55 -5.55
C ALA A 24 15.05 -4.00 -5.29
N LYS A 25 16.12 -4.18 -4.49
CA LYS A 25 16.61 -5.50 -4.10
C LYS A 25 15.56 -6.27 -3.29
N ARG A 26 14.89 -5.63 -2.33
CA ARG A 26 13.81 -6.26 -1.54
C ARG A 26 12.62 -6.62 -2.41
N MET A 27 12.17 -5.68 -3.25
CA MET A 27 11.09 -5.90 -4.22
C MET A 27 11.36 -7.12 -5.10
N THR A 28 12.57 -7.21 -5.65
CA THR A 28 12.99 -8.34 -6.50
C THR A 28 13.07 -9.65 -5.71
N SER A 29 13.68 -9.61 -4.51
CA SER A 29 13.93 -10.81 -3.71
C SER A 29 12.65 -11.44 -3.16
N TRP A 30 11.62 -10.63 -2.95
CA TRP A 30 10.34 -11.06 -2.40
C TRP A 30 9.21 -11.10 -3.44
N GLU A 31 9.52 -10.82 -4.71
CA GLU A 31 8.57 -10.79 -5.83
C GLU A 31 7.35 -9.87 -5.56
N ILE A 32 7.63 -8.68 -5.02
CA ILE A 32 6.63 -7.66 -4.68
C ILE A 32 6.97 -6.33 -5.36
N GLY A 33 5.94 -5.58 -5.75
CA GLY A 33 6.11 -4.30 -6.45
C GLY A 33 6.04 -3.05 -5.57
N VAL A 34 5.94 -3.21 -4.25
CA VAL A 34 5.69 -2.13 -3.29
C VAL A 34 6.18 -2.52 -1.88
N LEU A 35 6.70 -1.54 -1.15
CA LEU A 35 7.12 -1.66 0.24
C LEU A 35 6.43 -0.57 1.07
N ALA A 36 6.05 -0.90 2.31
CA ALA A 36 5.69 0.12 3.29
C ALA A 36 6.96 0.78 3.84
N VAL A 37 6.99 2.11 3.89
CA VAL A 37 8.08 2.87 4.50
C VAL A 37 7.79 3.05 5.98
N TRP A 38 8.72 2.63 6.83
CA TRP A 38 8.51 2.48 8.27
C TRP A 38 9.62 3.14 9.08
N ASP A 39 9.23 4.00 10.04
CA ASP A 39 10.13 4.57 11.04
C ASP A 39 9.40 4.73 12.39
N GLY A 40 9.09 3.60 13.03
CA GLY A 40 8.23 3.58 14.23
C GLY A 40 6.75 3.77 13.93
N GLU A 41 6.41 4.43 12.82
CA GLU A 41 5.08 4.53 12.22
C GLU A 41 5.10 4.45 10.69
N LEU A 42 3.92 4.38 10.05
CA LEU A 42 3.79 4.26 8.59
C LEU A 42 3.98 5.64 7.97
N GLU A 43 5.20 5.88 7.50
CA GLU A 43 5.60 7.14 6.88
C GLU A 43 5.12 7.26 5.43
N GLY A 44 5.10 6.13 4.72
CA GLY A 44 4.91 6.13 3.28
C GLY A 44 4.75 4.77 2.63
N ILE A 45 4.64 4.79 1.31
CA ILE A 45 4.84 3.62 0.45
C ILE A 45 5.83 3.97 -0.66
N ILE A 46 6.65 3.00 -1.05
CA ILE A 46 7.55 3.11 -2.20
C ILE A 46 7.28 1.94 -3.14
N SER A 47 7.11 2.22 -4.43
CA SER A 47 6.79 1.23 -5.46
C SER A 47 7.83 1.16 -6.56
N GLU A 48 7.75 0.13 -7.41
CA GLU A 48 8.57 0.02 -8.63
C GLU A 48 8.49 1.27 -9.51
N ARG A 49 7.31 1.91 -9.56
CA ARG A 49 7.09 3.14 -10.35
C ARG A 49 7.90 4.30 -9.78
N ASP A 50 8.02 4.41 -8.46
CA ASP A 50 8.78 5.46 -7.81
C ASP A 50 10.29 5.27 -8.06
N VAL A 51 10.77 4.03 -8.00
CA VAL A 51 12.16 3.69 -8.36
C VAL A 51 12.42 4.01 -9.84
N THR A 52 11.51 3.63 -10.73
CA THR A 52 11.61 3.92 -12.17
C THR A 52 11.62 5.43 -12.44
N ARG A 53 10.76 6.19 -11.74
CA ARG A 53 10.74 7.66 -11.80
C ARG A 53 12.09 8.24 -11.37
N ALA A 54 12.62 7.79 -10.23
CA ALA A 54 13.91 8.27 -9.74
C ALA A 54 15.05 8.07 -10.74
N VAL A 55 15.11 6.89 -11.37
CA VAL A 55 16.10 6.58 -12.42
C VAL A 55 15.90 7.51 -13.63
N ALA A 56 14.66 7.74 -14.05
CA ALA A 56 14.36 8.64 -15.17
C ALA A 56 14.75 10.10 -14.87
N GLU A 57 14.70 10.51 -13.60
CA GLU A 57 15.13 11.82 -13.11
C GLU A 57 16.66 11.92 -12.90
N GLY A 58 17.41 10.85 -13.14
CA GLY A 58 18.88 10.82 -13.03
C GLY A 58 19.41 10.57 -11.62
N ALA A 59 18.58 10.05 -10.71
CA ALA A 59 19.02 9.72 -9.36
C ALA A 59 20.02 8.55 -9.35
N ASP A 60 21.11 8.70 -8.58
CA ASP A 60 21.97 7.58 -8.21
C ASP A 60 21.24 6.72 -7.17
N THR A 61 20.69 5.59 -7.60
CA THR A 61 19.88 4.71 -6.75
C THR A 61 20.64 4.10 -5.58
N THR A 62 21.97 4.11 -5.62
CA THR A 62 22.82 3.62 -4.51
C THR A 62 23.01 4.65 -3.40
N ARG A 63 22.59 5.90 -3.64
CA ARG A 63 22.71 7.02 -2.69
C ARG A 63 21.38 7.69 -2.38
N ALA A 64 20.47 7.76 -3.35
CA ALA A 64 19.13 8.29 -3.20
C ALA A 64 18.36 7.51 -2.14
N MET A 65 17.76 8.22 -1.19
CA MET A 65 17.03 7.62 -0.09
C MET A 65 15.56 7.39 -0.47
N VAL A 66 14.94 6.40 0.17
CA VAL A 66 13.52 6.08 -0.03
C VAL A 66 12.62 7.27 0.30
N VAL A 67 12.92 8.02 1.36
CA VAL A 67 12.13 9.18 1.78
C VAL A 67 11.99 10.26 0.70
N ASP A 68 12.99 10.39 -0.18
CA ASP A 68 13.01 11.41 -1.24
C ASP A 68 12.04 11.08 -2.38
N PHE A 69 11.65 9.81 -2.52
CA PHE A 69 10.86 9.32 -3.66
C PHE A 69 9.58 8.58 -3.26
N MET A 70 9.35 8.33 -1.97
CA MET A 70 8.16 7.65 -1.48
C MET A 70 6.89 8.51 -1.64
N THR A 71 5.74 7.85 -1.71
CA THR A 71 4.46 8.51 -1.47
C THR A 71 4.25 8.59 0.04
N ALA A 72 4.48 9.77 0.62
CA ALA A 72 4.24 10.02 2.05
C ALA A 72 2.74 10.02 2.37
N ARG A 73 2.38 9.63 3.60
CA ARG A 73 0.99 9.64 4.10
C ARG A 73 0.00 8.99 3.11
N PRO A 74 0.18 7.70 2.80
CA PRO A 74 -0.61 7.02 1.78
C PRO A 74 -2.08 6.94 2.19
N TYR A 75 -2.98 6.96 1.21
CA TYR A 75 -4.37 6.58 1.43
C TYR A 75 -4.45 5.14 1.90
N VAL A 76 -5.26 4.88 2.93
CA VAL A 76 -5.46 3.55 3.50
C VAL A 76 -6.91 3.11 3.36
N VAL A 77 -7.12 1.81 3.39
CA VAL A 77 -8.45 1.17 3.42
C VAL A 77 -8.55 0.23 4.60
N ARG A 78 -9.76 -0.19 4.95
CA ARG A 78 -10.01 -1.17 6.01
C ARG A 78 -10.54 -2.48 5.45
N PRO A 79 -10.39 -3.61 6.16
CA PRO A 79 -10.94 -4.89 5.72
C PRO A 79 -12.45 -4.86 5.39
N GLN A 80 -13.21 -4.01 6.09
CA GLN A 80 -14.64 -3.81 5.90
C GLN A 80 -15.02 -2.80 4.81
N ASP A 81 -14.07 -2.19 4.11
CA ASP A 81 -14.40 -1.27 3.01
C ASP A 81 -14.80 -2.07 1.76
N ASP A 82 -15.45 -1.40 0.81
CA ASP A 82 -15.83 -2.03 -0.46
C ASP A 82 -14.64 -2.09 -1.43
N SER A 83 -14.44 -3.23 -2.06
CA SER A 83 -13.37 -3.43 -3.03
C SER A 83 -13.55 -2.58 -4.29
N SER A 84 -14.80 -2.26 -4.66
CA SER A 84 -15.08 -1.35 -5.79
C SER A 84 -14.73 0.11 -5.44
N GLU A 85 -15.01 0.54 -4.20
CA GLU A 85 -14.62 1.85 -3.69
C GLU A 85 -13.10 1.98 -3.59
N ALA A 86 -12.41 0.92 -3.12
CA ALA A 86 -10.95 0.89 -3.10
C ALA A 86 -10.34 0.98 -4.52
N ALA A 87 -10.92 0.28 -5.49
CA ALA A 87 -10.48 0.38 -6.89
C ALA A 87 -10.75 1.77 -7.48
N ALA A 88 -11.90 2.38 -7.17
CA ALA A 88 -12.21 3.75 -7.57
C ALA A 88 -11.22 4.74 -6.95
N LEU A 89 -10.88 4.58 -5.67
CA LEU A 89 -9.87 5.39 -4.99
C LEU A 89 -8.49 5.25 -5.65
N MET A 90 -8.05 4.04 -5.96
CA MET A 90 -6.80 3.79 -6.69
C MET A 90 -6.74 4.57 -8.01
N LEU A 91 -7.84 4.58 -8.77
CA LEU A 91 -7.95 5.32 -10.02
C LEU A 91 -7.96 6.84 -9.80
N GLU A 92 -8.72 7.32 -8.81
CA GLU A 92 -8.86 8.75 -8.48
C GLU A 92 -7.51 9.37 -8.09
N VAL A 93 -6.74 8.68 -7.23
CA VAL A 93 -5.47 9.20 -6.70
C VAL A 93 -4.25 8.71 -7.50
N GLY A 94 -4.46 7.90 -8.53
CA GLY A 94 -3.40 7.41 -9.42
C GLY A 94 -2.43 6.41 -8.77
N VAL A 95 -2.85 5.69 -7.74
CA VAL A 95 -2.04 4.67 -7.04
C VAL A 95 -2.54 3.27 -7.37
N ARG A 96 -1.67 2.26 -7.24
CA ARG A 96 -2.03 0.85 -7.51
C ARG A 96 -2.02 -0.04 -6.28
N HIS A 97 -1.65 0.54 -5.14
CA HIS A 97 -1.51 -0.16 -3.87
C HIS A 97 -2.09 0.73 -2.77
N LEU A 98 -2.86 0.12 -1.88
CA LEU A 98 -3.43 0.76 -0.71
C LEU A 98 -3.08 -0.08 0.52
N PRO A 99 -2.40 0.47 1.54
CA PRO A 99 -2.28 -0.20 2.83
C PRO A 99 -3.66 -0.51 3.42
N VAL A 100 -3.80 -1.71 3.98
CA VAL A 100 -4.99 -2.14 4.71
C VAL A 100 -4.72 -1.97 6.20
N VAL A 101 -5.54 -1.17 6.87
CA VAL A 101 -5.40 -0.82 8.29
C VAL A 101 -6.60 -1.30 9.10
N GLU A 102 -6.32 -1.97 10.21
CA GLU A 102 -7.31 -2.40 11.20
C GLU A 102 -6.78 -2.12 12.61
N ASN A 103 -7.58 -1.54 13.50
CA ASN A 103 -7.15 -1.16 14.87
C ASN A 103 -5.89 -0.29 14.92
N ASN A 104 -5.75 0.63 13.96
CA ASN A 104 -4.56 1.46 13.73
C ASN A 104 -3.31 0.67 13.37
N GLU A 105 -3.44 -0.60 12.98
CA GLU A 105 -2.34 -1.45 12.55
C GLU A 105 -2.42 -1.73 11.05
N VAL A 106 -1.31 -1.59 10.30
CA VAL A 106 -1.29 -2.12 8.93
C VAL A 106 -1.28 -3.64 9.01
N VAL A 107 -2.37 -4.23 8.53
CA VAL A 107 -2.56 -5.69 8.46
C VAL A 107 -2.23 -6.24 7.07
N GLY A 108 -2.06 -5.37 6.08
CA GLY A 108 -1.74 -5.79 4.73
C GLY A 108 -1.63 -4.70 3.69
N MET A 109 -1.53 -5.13 2.44
CA MET A 109 -1.52 -4.27 1.27
C MET A 109 -2.46 -4.84 0.21
N LEU A 110 -3.36 -3.99 -0.28
CA LEU A 110 -4.25 -4.27 -1.38
C LEU A 110 -3.63 -3.75 -2.67
N SER A 111 -3.53 -4.61 -3.69
CA SER A 111 -3.07 -4.26 -5.04
C SER A 111 -4.22 -4.28 -6.04
N ILE A 112 -4.13 -3.46 -7.09
CA ILE A 112 -5.02 -3.58 -8.27
C ILE A 112 -4.93 -4.97 -8.94
N ARG A 113 -3.83 -5.69 -8.71
CA ARG A 113 -3.62 -7.06 -9.22
C ARG A 113 -4.14 -8.15 -8.30
N ASP A 114 -4.57 -7.81 -7.08
CA ASP A 114 -5.01 -8.85 -6.16
C ASP A 114 -6.27 -9.53 -6.71
N PRO A 115 -6.28 -10.87 -6.78
CA PRO A 115 -7.38 -11.59 -7.38
C PRO A 115 -8.65 -11.35 -6.57
N TRP A 116 -9.73 -10.99 -7.27
CA TRP A 116 -11.08 -10.91 -6.72
C TRP A 116 -11.57 -12.24 -6.12
N GLN A 117 -10.84 -13.33 -6.37
CA GLN A 117 -11.00 -14.64 -5.78
C GLN A 117 -9.93 -14.87 -4.72
N SER A 118 -10.40 -14.97 -3.48
CA SER A 118 -9.65 -15.39 -2.29
C SER A 118 -8.88 -16.68 -2.55
N ARG A 119 -7.64 -16.76 -2.04
CA ARG A 119 -7.06 -18.05 -1.65
C ARG A 119 -6.57 -18.02 -0.20
N PRO A 120 -6.75 -19.13 0.53
CA PRO A 120 -6.65 -19.17 1.98
C PRO A 120 -5.22 -19.32 2.47
N GLU A 121 -5.05 -18.87 3.71
CA GLU A 121 -4.16 -19.34 4.79
C GLU A 121 -2.92 -20.16 4.39
N GLY A 122 -1.75 -19.57 4.66
CA GLY A 122 -0.59 -20.32 5.16
C GLY A 122 0.37 -20.91 4.13
N ARG A 123 1.42 -20.14 3.81
CA ARG A 123 2.80 -20.58 4.12
C ARG A 123 3.68 -19.34 4.30
N ALA A 124 3.89 -19.00 5.55
CA ALA A 124 4.94 -18.10 5.99
C ALA A 124 6.30 -18.64 5.50
N SER A 125 7.00 -17.88 4.67
CA SER A 125 8.46 -17.98 4.63
C SER A 125 8.99 -17.47 5.98
N PRO A 126 9.93 -18.16 6.65
CA PRO A 126 10.51 -17.68 7.89
C PRO A 126 11.36 -16.44 7.59
N GLY A 127 10.84 -15.26 7.91
CA GLY A 127 11.60 -14.02 7.81
C GLY A 127 10.71 -12.82 7.54
N LEU A 128 10.31 -12.14 8.62
CA LEU A 128 9.70 -10.81 8.64
C LEU A 128 8.17 -10.76 8.40
N TYR A 129 7.42 -11.19 9.40
CA TYR A 129 6.08 -10.67 9.62
C TYR A 129 6.20 -9.38 10.44
N VAL A 130 5.62 -8.29 9.96
CA VAL A 130 5.33 -7.13 10.82
C VAL A 130 3.81 -6.99 10.89
N VAL A 131 3.24 -7.57 11.94
CA VAL A 131 1.89 -7.26 12.44
C VAL A 131 2.12 -6.37 13.67
N GLY A 132 1.42 -5.24 13.81
CA GLY A 132 1.66 -4.30 14.90
C GLY A 132 2.10 -2.88 14.50
N VAL A 133 1.92 -2.51 13.24
CA VAL A 133 2.35 -1.21 12.68
C VAL A 133 1.36 -0.11 13.08
N ARG A 134 1.59 0.62 14.18
CA ARG A 134 0.77 1.79 14.52
C ARG A 134 0.85 2.87 13.43
N VAL A 135 -0.29 3.23 12.87
CA VAL A 135 -0.44 4.35 11.95
C VAL A 135 -1.18 5.47 12.67
N PRO A 136 -0.61 6.69 12.81
CA PRO A 136 -1.41 7.85 13.16
C PRO A 136 -2.38 8.05 12.00
N VAL A 137 -3.68 7.91 12.25
CA VAL A 137 -4.72 7.94 11.21
C VAL A 137 -4.85 9.36 10.66
N LEU A 138 -3.90 9.79 9.84
CA LEU A 138 -3.96 11.07 9.13
C LEU A 138 -4.58 10.87 7.74
N CYS A 139 -5.74 10.21 7.72
CA CYS A 139 -6.79 10.47 6.76
C CYS A 139 -8.04 9.78 7.30
N ALA A 140 -9.05 10.58 7.63
CA ALA A 140 -10.34 10.04 8.07
C ALA A 140 -10.84 9.06 7.01
N PRO A 141 -11.44 7.91 7.39
CA PRO A 141 -12.29 7.20 6.47
C PRO A 141 -13.34 8.19 5.97
N ARG A 142 -13.54 8.33 4.65
CA ARG A 142 -14.65 9.14 4.14
C ARG A 142 -15.95 8.52 4.65
N SER A 143 -16.46 9.06 5.75
CA SER A 143 -17.83 8.91 6.20
C SER A 143 -18.71 9.74 5.25
N GLY A 144 -18.88 9.31 4.01
CA GLY A 144 -19.64 10.12 3.05
C GLY A 144 -19.48 9.75 1.60
N LEU A 145 -19.99 8.58 1.22
CA LEU A 145 -20.58 8.32 -0.10
C LEU A 145 -21.90 7.56 0.11
N ARG A 146 -22.77 8.12 0.96
CA ARG A 146 -24.21 7.90 0.84
C ARG A 146 -24.73 8.96 -0.13
N ASN A 147 -25.31 8.47 -1.23
CA ASN A 147 -26.15 9.17 -2.21
C ASN A 147 -25.47 10.17 -3.16
N ALA A 148 -25.08 9.67 -4.32
CA ALA A 148 -25.17 10.41 -5.58
C ALA A 148 -26.32 9.80 -6.41
N THR A 149 -27.50 10.42 -6.28
CA THR A 149 -28.53 10.59 -7.32
C THR A 149 -28.87 9.43 -8.26
N ARG A 150 -29.90 8.65 -7.89
CA ARG A 150 -30.96 8.27 -8.85
C ARG A 150 -32.07 9.31 -8.74
N LYS A 151 -32.03 10.30 -9.63
CA LYS A 151 -33.19 11.07 -10.04
C LYS A 151 -33.01 11.36 -11.52
N ASP A 152 -34.06 11.05 -12.28
CA ASP A 152 -34.27 11.32 -13.71
C ASP A 152 -33.59 10.34 -14.68
N ASP A 153 -34.30 9.23 -14.96
CA ASP A 153 -34.65 8.83 -16.33
C ASP A 153 -35.71 7.70 -16.32
N MET A 154 -36.87 8.03 -16.90
CA MET A 154 -38.16 7.32 -17.08
C MET A 154 -39.10 7.14 -15.87
#